data_AF-W6XWI2-F1
#
_entry.id   AF-W6XWI2-F1
#
_cell.length_a   1.000
_cell.length_b   1.000
_cell.length_c   1.000
_cell.angle_alpha   90.00
_cell.angle_beta   90.00
_cell.angle_gamma   90.00
#
_symmetry.space_group_name_H-M   'P 1'
#
loop_
_entity.id
_entity.type
_entity.pdbx_description
1 polymer ?
#
loop_
_entity_poly.entity_id
_entity_poly.type
_entity_poly.pdbx_seq_one_letter_code
_entity_poly.pdbx_strand_id
1 'polypeptide(L)'
;MTPFRPHTCRKCRRIVIDGTGPEVDLSLEFSYRKVKKLSKDCKFFRWTLRSSAKRLRASYKLSLSISTDSEDLVYLNVGWMDEYDKHVSPGDGKRQLHIFSTEHGDAAEYIKSRPLTRSRASSVTLEKCLEHYKSCLNHEMCKEALRSNKRNTAPKSLLEIRQNSELYLYTVPQGENPLYAALTYCWGNSQQQQNAKTTSENVKNRHGGIDKRQLPQTIIDAVKIARTLELSYLWVDALCIVQDNVLEQESEMSKMESIYSAATITISAASANDSAEGFLGDRDLKKAYGNLFKLPYHNKRAGHVVKGWLLLSEHPIADTYEENIDKRAWTMQEDMLSVRLLRFGSKQTTWRCLHLSESLDGGGYPMLKNKDPDFSVDDPHRKIEVQSNVSYSGSLGGSCVKINWLDAVTEYTRRKLTIPSDRLPACAALAKNFGDIMGFDSSHYLAGLWKDDICAQLLWRRLEARQAESTCGPSWSWSSINGPVEFFERYLLEDCNFEVDAAAKYVGSYRDSMPNDHKYSDVGSGRLQLNGRLKEAHWDSLSLRRSISNVDVLPLRIYWDVSGGVSSRTVWCFEIIGSYISLGLVLRREKQKGYKRVGYFECSMEESTLAMKSFFDETEPQTIEIY
;
A
#
# COMPACT_ATOMS: atom_id res chain seq x y z
N MET A 1 16.60 24.99 18.98
CA MET A 1 17.09 25.70 17.77
C MET A 1 16.77 24.85 16.55
N THR A 2 16.01 25.39 15.58
CA THR A 2 15.52 24.63 14.43
C THR A 2 16.67 24.25 13.48
N PRO A 3 16.91 22.94 13.23
CA PRO A 3 18.09 22.46 12.49
C PRO A 3 18.07 22.70 10.98
N PHE A 4 17.01 23.32 10.45
CA PHE A 4 16.81 23.55 9.01
C PHE A 4 16.84 25.05 8.69
N ARG A 5 17.69 25.46 7.73
CA ARG A 5 17.87 26.85 7.29
C ARG A 5 17.18 27.09 5.93
N PRO A 6 15.89 27.48 5.89
CA PRO A 6 15.19 27.74 4.64
C PRO A 6 15.80 28.96 3.92
N HIS A 7 15.88 28.90 2.60
CA HIS A 7 16.39 30.02 1.82
C HIS A 7 15.39 31.18 1.80
N THR A 8 15.86 32.35 2.24
CA THR A 8 15.16 33.62 2.05
C THR A 8 16.18 34.73 1.77
N CYS A 9 15.87 35.60 0.83
CA CYS A 9 16.71 36.75 0.47
C CYS A 9 15.85 37.97 0.16
N ARG A 10 16.46 39.13 -0.09
CA ARG A 10 15.72 40.38 -0.42
C ARG A 10 14.72 40.22 -1.58
N LYS A 11 15.02 39.35 -2.55
CA LYS A 11 14.13 39.04 -3.68
C LYS A 11 12.95 38.17 -3.25
N CYS A 12 13.17 37.15 -2.40
CA CYS A 12 12.10 36.32 -1.83
C CYS A 12 11.12 37.15 -0.99
N ARG A 13 11.63 38.12 -0.22
CA ARG A 13 10.82 38.99 0.65
C ARG A 13 9.85 39.92 -0.11
N ARG A 14 9.96 39.99 -1.44
CA ARG A 14 9.01 40.71 -2.30
C ARG A 14 7.89 39.82 -2.83
N ILE A 15 7.98 38.51 -2.64
CA ILE A 15 6.96 37.54 -3.02
C ILE A 15 6.09 37.35 -1.78
N VAL A 16 5.03 38.13 -1.67
CA VAL A 16 4.09 38.03 -0.55
C VAL A 16 2.96 37.13 -0.98
N ILE A 17 2.77 36.04 -0.24
CA ILE A 17 1.63 35.14 -0.42
C ILE A 17 0.46 35.70 0.40
N ASP A 18 -0.68 35.95 -0.23
CA ASP A 18 -1.93 36.38 0.43
C ASP A 18 -2.86 35.17 0.59
N GLY A 19 -3.30 34.87 1.81
CA GLY A 19 -4.14 33.71 2.16
C GLY A 19 -5.55 34.08 2.62
N THR A 20 -6.16 35.09 1.99
CA THR A 20 -7.47 35.66 2.34
C THR A 20 -8.70 34.75 2.10
N GLY A 21 -8.74 33.55 2.69
CA GLY A 21 -9.94 32.69 2.70
C GLY A 21 -10.17 31.85 1.43
N PRO A 22 -11.25 31.04 1.40
CA PRO A 22 -11.48 29.98 0.39
C PRO A 22 -11.83 30.48 -1.03
N GLU A 23 -11.82 31.80 -1.28
CA GLU A 23 -12.09 32.40 -2.60
C GLU A 23 -10.86 33.11 -3.21
N VAL A 24 -9.65 32.77 -2.76
CA VAL A 24 -8.42 33.45 -3.23
C VAL A 24 -7.78 32.72 -4.40
N ASP A 25 -8.05 33.19 -5.60
CA ASP A 25 -7.19 32.92 -6.76
C ASP A 25 -6.03 33.93 -6.79
N LEU A 26 -4.99 33.65 -6.01
CA LEU A 26 -3.75 34.44 -6.07
C LEU A 26 -2.84 33.85 -7.14
N SER A 27 -2.69 34.53 -8.27
CA SER A 27 -1.67 34.23 -9.29
C SER A 27 -0.63 35.35 -9.35
N LEU A 28 0.61 35.05 -8.95
CA LEU A 28 1.76 35.94 -9.11
C LEU A 28 2.53 35.58 -10.37
N GLU A 29 2.58 36.49 -11.33
CA GLU A 29 3.27 36.27 -12.59
C GLU A 29 4.61 37.01 -12.73
N PHE A 30 5.59 36.33 -13.32
CA PHE A 30 6.91 36.87 -13.62
C PHE A 30 7.34 36.50 -15.04
N SER A 31 7.69 37.47 -15.86
CA SER A 31 8.26 37.19 -17.19
C SER A 31 9.56 36.40 -17.10
N TYR A 32 9.82 35.52 -18.07
CA TYR A 32 11.05 34.72 -18.14
C TYR A 32 12.33 35.57 -17.95
N ARG A 33 12.42 36.73 -18.61
CA ARG A 33 13.57 37.64 -18.49
C ARG A 33 13.77 38.13 -17.05
N LYS A 34 12.68 38.45 -16.35
CA LYS A 34 12.71 38.87 -14.94
C LYS A 34 13.19 37.72 -14.06
N VAL A 35 12.66 36.51 -14.24
CA VAL A 35 13.10 35.32 -13.49
C VAL A 35 14.59 35.03 -13.73
N LYS A 36 15.08 35.08 -14.98
CA LYS A 36 16.49 34.88 -15.33
C LYS A 36 17.42 35.91 -14.68
N LYS A 37 16.97 37.17 -14.52
CA LYS A 37 17.72 38.20 -13.78
C LYS A 37 17.69 37.91 -12.27
N LEU A 38 16.56 37.48 -11.73
CA LEU A 38 16.40 37.22 -10.30
C LEU A 38 17.18 35.97 -9.85
N SER A 39 17.27 34.93 -10.69
CA SER A 39 17.92 33.65 -10.40
C SER A 39 19.44 33.72 -10.22
N LYS A 40 20.09 34.81 -10.67
CA LYS A 40 21.52 35.05 -10.42
C LYS A 40 21.83 35.08 -8.93
N ASP A 41 20.96 35.71 -8.13
CA ASP A 41 21.20 35.93 -6.69
C ASP A 41 20.09 35.37 -5.78
N CYS A 42 19.14 34.62 -6.32
CA CYS A 42 18.04 34.02 -5.55
C CYS A 42 17.92 32.54 -5.86
N LYS A 43 18.05 31.70 -4.82
CA LYS A 43 17.97 30.24 -4.96
C LYS A 43 16.57 29.80 -5.37
N PHE A 44 15.52 30.48 -4.91
CA PHE A 44 14.13 30.19 -5.29
C PHE A 44 13.92 30.34 -6.80
N PHE A 45 14.21 31.51 -7.38
CA PHE A 45 14.07 31.73 -8.83
C PHE A 45 15.04 30.89 -9.67
N ARG A 46 16.19 30.48 -9.11
CA ARG A 46 17.09 29.53 -9.77
C ARG A 46 16.50 28.12 -9.81
N TRP A 47 15.86 27.71 -8.72
CA TRP A 47 15.15 26.45 -8.63
C TRP A 47 13.98 26.42 -9.62
N THR A 48 13.14 27.47 -9.71
CA THR A 48 11.99 27.49 -10.64
C THR A 48 12.40 27.36 -12.11
N LEU A 49 13.59 27.85 -12.50
CA LEU A 49 14.13 27.66 -13.86
C LEU A 49 14.59 26.22 -14.11
N ARG A 50 15.16 25.56 -13.09
CA ARG A 50 15.69 24.19 -13.19
C ARG A 50 14.61 23.12 -13.06
N SER A 51 13.56 23.40 -12.30
CA SER A 51 12.50 22.44 -12.00
C SER A 51 11.47 22.31 -13.12
N SER A 52 11.53 23.17 -14.15
CA SER A 52 10.66 23.09 -15.32
C SER A 52 10.94 21.85 -16.15
N ALA A 53 9.89 21.09 -16.45
CA ALA A 53 9.96 19.95 -17.35
C ALA A 53 10.07 20.37 -18.83
N LYS A 54 9.75 21.62 -19.16
CA LYS A 54 9.75 22.15 -20.52
C LYS A 54 11.02 22.98 -20.78
N ARG A 55 11.48 23.01 -22.04
CA ARG A 55 12.52 23.94 -22.48
C ARG A 55 11.95 25.36 -22.54
N LEU A 56 12.20 26.13 -21.49
CA LEU A 56 11.66 27.48 -21.33
C LEU A 56 12.13 28.45 -22.43
N ARG A 57 11.18 29.18 -23.03
CA ARG A 57 11.44 30.25 -24.01
C ARG A 57 11.18 31.62 -23.40
N ALA A 58 11.60 32.67 -24.11
CA ALA A 58 11.46 34.05 -23.63
C ALA A 58 10.00 34.53 -23.51
N SER A 59 9.05 33.90 -24.21
CA SER A 59 7.61 34.19 -24.13
C SER A 59 6.96 33.67 -22.84
N TYR A 60 7.59 32.71 -22.16
CA TYR A 60 6.99 32.07 -21.00
C TYR A 60 6.93 33.03 -19.80
N LYS A 61 5.89 32.86 -19.00
CA LYS A 61 5.73 33.51 -17.69
C LYS A 61 5.71 32.43 -16.61
N LEU A 62 6.44 32.68 -15.53
CA LEU A 62 6.33 31.92 -14.30
C LEU A 62 5.08 32.39 -13.58
N SER A 63 4.16 31.48 -13.27
CA SER A 63 3.03 31.72 -12.38
C SER A 63 3.26 30.96 -11.08
N LEU A 64 3.03 31.67 -9.97
CA LEU A 64 2.90 31.08 -8.64
C LEU A 64 1.44 31.21 -8.26
N SER A 65 0.77 30.09 -8.01
CA SER A 65 -0.62 30.12 -7.60
C SER A 65 -0.92 29.20 -6.42
N ILE A 66 -1.94 29.58 -5.68
CA ILE A 66 -2.53 28.77 -4.63
C ILE A 66 -3.95 28.47 -5.10
N SER A 67 -4.34 27.21 -5.07
CA SER A 67 -5.71 26.79 -5.36
C SER A 67 -6.22 26.16 -4.08
N THR A 68 -7.15 26.81 -3.39
CA THR A 68 -7.89 26.17 -2.30
C THR A 68 -9.37 26.50 -2.40
N ASP A 69 -10.19 25.46 -2.23
CA ASP A 69 -11.59 25.49 -1.79
C ASP A 69 -11.68 25.30 -0.26
N SER A 70 -10.55 25.02 0.40
CA SER A 70 -10.44 24.75 1.83
C SER A 70 -9.76 25.88 2.60
N GLU A 71 -9.99 25.92 3.93
CA GLU A 71 -9.36 26.88 4.84
C GLU A 71 -7.85 26.64 5.08
N ASP A 72 -7.33 25.47 4.68
CA ASP A 72 -5.96 25.04 4.96
C ASP A 72 -5.08 25.17 3.70
N LEU A 73 -4.02 25.99 3.78
CA LEU A 73 -3.06 26.17 2.67
C LEU A 73 -2.07 24.99 2.60
N VAL A 74 -2.14 24.20 1.54
CA VAL A 74 -1.38 22.93 1.43
C VAL A 74 -0.16 23.04 0.52
N TYR A 75 -0.33 23.65 -0.64
CA TYR A 75 0.71 23.71 -1.68
C TYR A 75 0.74 25.08 -2.35
N LEU A 76 1.94 25.51 -2.74
CA LEU A 76 2.15 26.58 -3.71
C LEU A 76 2.44 25.94 -5.06
N ASN A 77 1.55 26.13 -6.03
CA ASN A 77 1.75 25.70 -7.40
C ASN A 77 2.78 26.62 -8.08
N VAL A 78 3.75 26.01 -8.76
CA VAL A 78 4.81 26.70 -9.50
C VAL A 78 4.77 26.19 -10.93
N GLY A 79 4.21 27.02 -11.82
CA GLY A 79 3.99 26.67 -13.22
C GLY A 79 4.66 27.65 -14.18
N TRP A 80 4.98 27.18 -15.38
CA TRP A 80 5.42 28.03 -16.49
C TRP A 80 4.36 27.96 -17.59
N MET A 81 3.81 29.11 -17.95
CA MET A 81 2.75 29.25 -18.95
C MET A 81 3.28 30.00 -20.16
N ASP A 82 2.90 29.57 -21.36
CA ASP A 82 3.13 30.32 -22.60
C ASP A 82 1.85 31.08 -22.96
N GLU A 83 1.97 32.26 -23.59
CA GLU A 83 0.81 33.11 -23.90
C GLU A 83 -0.18 32.46 -24.88
N TYR A 84 0.23 31.37 -25.55
CA TYR A 84 -0.55 30.62 -26.53
C TYR A 84 -1.02 29.24 -26.03
N ASP A 85 -0.57 28.79 -24.85
CA ASP A 85 -0.84 27.44 -24.31
C ASP A 85 -1.97 27.53 -23.26
N LYS A 86 -3.21 27.79 -23.73
CA LYS A 86 -4.41 27.97 -22.87
C LYS A 86 -5.02 26.66 -22.36
N HIS A 87 -4.54 25.51 -22.82
CA HIS A 87 -5.02 24.19 -22.41
C HIS A 87 -3.89 23.39 -21.76
N VAL A 88 -3.49 23.80 -20.57
CA VAL A 88 -2.68 22.94 -19.70
C VAL A 88 -3.65 22.13 -18.86
N SER A 89 -3.76 20.82 -19.16
CA SER A 89 -4.45 19.88 -18.29
C SER A 89 -3.94 20.02 -16.85
N PRO A 90 -4.81 20.02 -15.84
CA PRO A 90 -4.42 20.14 -14.43
C PRO A 90 -3.62 18.90 -14.01
N GLY A 91 -2.32 18.91 -14.28
CA GLY A 91 -1.42 17.78 -14.03
C GLY A 91 -0.12 17.86 -14.83
N ASP A 92 -0.15 18.46 -16.04
CA ASP A 92 1.02 18.49 -16.90
C ASP A 92 1.94 19.69 -16.60
N GLY A 93 3.03 19.42 -15.87
CA GLY A 93 4.19 20.32 -15.76
C GLY A 93 4.16 21.37 -14.65
N LYS A 94 3.16 21.38 -13.76
CA LYS A 94 3.17 22.19 -12.53
C LYS A 94 3.95 21.48 -11.43
N ARG A 95 4.95 22.15 -10.84
CA ARG A 95 5.65 21.66 -9.64
C ARG A 95 4.95 22.24 -8.41
N GLN A 96 4.82 21.45 -7.35
CA GLN A 96 4.22 21.90 -6.09
C GLN A 96 5.31 22.08 -5.03
N LEU A 97 5.20 23.17 -4.26
CA LEU A 97 5.95 23.35 -3.01
C LEU A 97 5.00 23.18 -1.83
N HIS A 98 5.36 22.30 -0.91
CA HIS A 98 4.53 21.93 0.24
C HIS A 98 4.66 22.97 1.35
N ILE A 99 3.52 23.48 1.82
CA ILE A 99 3.45 24.57 2.79
C ILE A 99 3.42 24.00 4.22
N PHE A 100 4.18 24.61 5.12
CA PHE A 100 4.15 24.33 6.56
C PHE A 100 4.51 25.56 7.40
N SER A 101 4.13 25.53 8.67
CA SER A 101 4.41 26.59 9.64
C SER A 101 4.96 26.00 10.94
N THR A 102 5.76 26.77 11.67
CA THR A 102 6.16 26.43 13.04
C THR A 102 4.99 26.63 14.00
N GLU A 103 4.95 25.88 15.10
CA GLU A 103 3.84 25.91 16.08
C GLU A 103 3.52 27.30 16.64
N HIS A 104 4.53 28.16 16.81
CA HIS A 104 4.36 29.53 17.30
C HIS A 104 4.49 30.59 16.19
N GLY A 105 4.36 30.20 14.92
CA GLY A 105 4.41 31.14 13.80
C GLY A 105 3.07 31.84 13.58
N ASP A 106 3.07 33.06 13.04
CA ASP A 106 1.83 33.82 12.78
C ASP A 106 0.87 33.12 11.80
N ALA A 107 1.36 32.11 11.07
CA ALA A 107 0.58 31.30 10.14
C ALA A 107 0.12 29.94 10.73
N ALA A 108 0.46 29.63 11.99
CA ALA A 108 0.20 28.33 12.61
C ALA A 108 -1.29 28.01 12.82
N GLU A 109 -2.13 29.04 12.95
CA GLU A 109 -3.59 28.91 13.04
C GLU A 109 -4.21 28.36 11.74
N TYR A 110 -3.64 28.72 10.59
CA TYR A 110 -4.19 28.42 9.25
C TYR A 110 -3.47 27.31 8.50
N ILE A 111 -2.30 26.92 9.01
CA ILE A 111 -1.48 25.88 8.40
C ILE A 111 -1.24 24.87 9.48
N LYS A 112 -1.79 23.68 9.31
CA LYS A 112 -1.67 22.59 10.29
C LYS A 112 -0.37 21.81 10.16
N SER A 113 0.23 21.77 8.98
CA SER A 113 1.51 21.11 8.74
C SER A 113 2.64 21.75 9.57
N ARG A 114 3.44 20.91 10.24
CA ARG A 114 4.52 21.31 11.15
C ARG A 114 5.88 20.80 10.65
N PRO A 115 7.01 21.39 11.09
CA PRO A 115 8.32 20.85 10.75
C PRO A 115 8.53 19.46 11.34
N LEU A 116 9.15 18.58 10.57
CA LEU A 116 9.68 17.28 11.00
C LEU A 116 10.69 17.45 12.13
N THR A 117 10.51 16.65 13.19
CA THR A 117 11.47 16.49 14.26
C THR A 117 12.67 15.72 13.75
N ARG A 118 13.88 16.23 14.01
CA ARG A 118 15.11 15.62 13.49
C ARG A 118 15.39 14.25 14.10
N SER A 119 15.32 14.14 15.43
CA SER A 119 15.63 12.90 16.13
C SER A 119 14.34 12.15 16.46
N ARG A 120 14.22 10.92 15.96
CA ARG A 120 13.07 10.04 16.24
C ARG A 120 13.05 9.55 17.70
N ALA A 121 14.20 9.53 18.35
CA ALA A 121 14.35 9.24 19.78
C ALA A 121 14.44 10.49 20.66
N SER A 122 13.94 11.64 20.20
CA SER A 122 13.83 12.82 21.06
C SER A 122 12.90 12.52 22.24
N SER A 123 13.18 13.09 23.41
CA SER A 123 12.33 12.91 24.60
C SER A 123 10.88 13.29 24.33
N VAL A 124 10.67 14.39 23.59
CA VAL A 124 9.34 14.87 23.19
C VAL A 124 8.62 13.86 22.31
N THR A 125 9.30 13.25 21.33
CA THR A 125 8.69 12.23 20.47
C THR A 125 8.31 10.99 21.30
N LEU A 126 9.20 10.54 22.18
CA LEU A 126 8.96 9.36 23.02
C LEU A 126 7.84 9.59 24.05
N GLU A 127 7.75 10.79 24.62
CA GLU A 127 6.66 11.20 25.51
C GLU A 127 5.33 11.18 24.77
N LYS A 128 5.25 11.75 23.56
CA LYS A 128 4.05 11.64 22.72
C LYS A 128 3.67 10.20 22.42
N CYS A 129 4.63 9.33 22.07
CA CYS A 129 4.34 7.91 21.86
C CYS A 129 3.66 7.28 23.09
N LEU A 130 4.14 7.59 24.30
CA LEU A 130 3.58 7.12 25.55
C LEU A 130 2.18 7.72 25.84
N GLU A 131 2.01 9.01 25.59
CA GLU A 131 0.72 9.71 25.75
C GLU A 131 -0.36 9.11 24.85
N HIS A 132 -0.07 8.93 23.56
CA HIS A 132 -1.02 8.33 22.62
C HIS A 132 -1.33 6.88 22.98
N TYR A 133 -0.32 6.11 23.44
CA TYR A 133 -0.54 4.77 23.95
C TYR A 133 -1.49 4.77 25.16
N LYS A 134 -1.21 5.58 26.19
CA LYS A 134 -2.03 5.70 27.41
C LYS A 134 -3.44 6.21 27.10
N SER A 135 -3.59 7.19 26.22
CA SER A 135 -4.90 7.67 25.77
C SER A 135 -5.69 6.55 25.08
N CYS A 136 -5.04 5.81 24.18
CA CYS A 136 -5.69 4.73 23.44
C CYS A 136 -6.11 3.54 24.32
N LEU A 137 -5.54 3.36 25.51
CA LEU A 137 -6.02 2.38 26.47
C LEU A 137 -7.47 2.65 26.91
N ASN A 138 -7.96 3.89 26.74
CA ASN A 138 -9.33 4.28 27.07
C ASN A 138 -10.31 4.17 25.89
N HIS A 139 -9.86 3.93 24.66
CA HIS A 139 -10.74 3.82 23.49
C HIS A 139 -11.52 2.50 23.52
N GLU A 140 -12.86 2.56 23.57
CA GLU A 140 -13.71 1.36 23.67
C GLU A 140 -13.55 0.40 22.48
N MET A 141 -13.54 0.91 21.24
CA MET A 141 -13.32 0.07 20.05
C MET A 141 -11.98 -0.70 20.11
N CYS A 142 -10.93 -0.07 20.64
CA CYS A 142 -9.62 -0.71 20.78
C CYS A 142 -9.61 -1.76 21.90
N LYS A 143 -10.36 -1.52 22.99
CA LYS A 143 -10.53 -2.50 24.08
C LYS A 143 -11.31 -3.71 23.59
N GLU A 144 -12.39 -3.50 22.85
CA GLU A 144 -13.24 -4.55 22.32
C GLU A 144 -12.49 -5.42 21.31
N ALA A 145 -11.78 -4.81 20.36
CA ALA A 145 -10.94 -5.54 19.40
C ALA A 145 -9.85 -6.38 20.09
N LEU A 146 -9.21 -5.86 21.14
CA LEU A 146 -8.26 -6.67 21.91
C LEU A 146 -8.95 -7.79 22.68
N ARG A 147 -10.15 -7.57 23.25
CA ARG A 147 -10.91 -8.59 23.98
C ARG A 147 -11.38 -9.72 23.05
N SER A 148 -11.84 -9.41 21.84
CA SER A 148 -12.19 -10.43 20.84
C SER A 148 -10.96 -11.26 20.47
N ASN A 149 -9.81 -10.61 20.37
CA ASN A 149 -8.55 -11.26 20.03
C ASN A 149 -7.90 -12.01 21.21
N LYS A 150 -8.36 -11.86 22.47
CA LYS A 150 -7.85 -12.62 23.62
C LYS A 150 -8.05 -14.14 23.51
N ARG A 151 -8.95 -14.58 22.63
CA ARG A 151 -9.13 -16.01 22.31
C ARG A 151 -7.97 -16.56 21.47
N ASN A 152 -7.18 -15.68 20.86
CA ASN A 152 -6.01 -16.08 20.11
C ASN A 152 -4.93 -16.60 21.08
N THR A 153 -4.21 -17.64 20.64
CA THR A 153 -3.10 -18.19 21.40
C THR A 153 -1.95 -17.20 21.41
N ALA A 154 -1.39 -16.91 22.59
CA ALA A 154 -0.14 -16.15 22.68
C ALA A 154 0.98 -16.82 21.84
N PRO A 155 1.96 -16.04 21.38
CA PRO A 155 3.15 -16.60 20.77
C PRO A 155 3.82 -17.61 21.72
N LYS A 156 4.45 -18.65 21.17
CA LYS A 156 5.13 -19.68 21.99
C LYS A 156 6.23 -19.08 22.87
N SER A 157 6.94 -18.08 22.34
CA SER A 157 8.01 -17.39 23.04
C SER A 157 7.95 -15.87 22.84
N LEU A 158 8.47 -15.14 23.81
CA LEU A 158 8.60 -13.69 23.81
C LEU A 158 10.01 -13.31 24.30
N LEU A 159 10.49 -12.13 23.90
CA LEU A 159 11.64 -11.49 24.52
C LEU A 159 11.18 -10.78 25.80
N GLU A 160 11.58 -11.28 26.97
CA GLU A 160 11.39 -10.62 28.25
C GLU A 160 12.44 -9.51 28.42
N ILE A 161 11.96 -8.31 28.76
CA ILE A 161 12.75 -7.11 29.00
C ILE A 161 12.69 -6.80 30.50
N ARG A 162 13.76 -7.11 31.24
CA ARG A 162 13.81 -6.87 32.68
C ARG A 162 14.20 -5.44 33.04
N GLN A 163 13.92 -5.04 34.27
CA GLN A 163 14.18 -3.67 34.77
C GLN A 163 15.66 -3.27 34.69
N ASN A 164 16.56 -4.21 34.97
CA ASN A 164 18.02 -4.04 34.83
C ASN A 164 18.49 -4.01 33.36
N SER A 165 17.56 -4.01 32.41
CA SER A 165 17.80 -4.04 30.97
C SER A 165 18.30 -5.38 30.45
N GLU A 166 18.34 -6.44 31.24
CA GLU A 166 18.67 -7.77 30.73
C GLU A 166 17.55 -8.31 29.84
N LEU A 167 17.93 -9.15 28.89
CA LEU A 167 17.05 -9.70 27.87
C LEU A 167 17.07 -11.23 27.95
N TYR A 168 15.90 -11.84 27.94
CA TYR A 168 15.75 -13.30 28.04
C TYR A 168 14.71 -13.78 27.03
N LEU A 169 14.94 -14.97 26.48
CA LEU A 169 13.87 -15.68 25.79
C LEU A 169 12.94 -16.30 26.85
N TYR A 170 11.69 -15.89 26.84
CA TYR A 170 10.65 -16.34 27.75
C TYR A 170 9.66 -17.23 27.00
N THR A 171 9.48 -18.46 27.47
CA THR A 171 8.45 -19.37 26.95
C THR A 171 7.14 -19.09 27.65
N VAL A 172 6.10 -18.76 26.88
CA VAL A 172 4.79 -18.42 27.44
C VAL A 172 4.10 -19.69 27.94
N PRO A 173 3.72 -19.78 29.23
CA PRO A 173 2.99 -20.91 29.76
C PRO A 173 1.62 -21.09 29.08
N GLN A 174 1.17 -22.34 28.96
CA GLN A 174 -0.11 -22.64 28.33
C GLN A 174 -1.27 -21.96 29.09
N GLY A 175 -2.09 -21.20 28.36
CA GLY A 175 -3.23 -20.46 28.93
C GLY A 175 -2.91 -19.06 29.41
N GLU A 176 -1.64 -18.66 29.43
CA GLU A 176 -1.24 -17.28 29.69
C GLU A 176 -1.26 -16.44 28.40
N ASN A 177 -1.64 -15.17 28.55
CA ASN A 177 -1.67 -14.18 27.47
C ASN A 177 -1.04 -12.87 27.98
N PRO A 178 0.30 -12.82 28.12
CA PRO A 178 0.98 -11.61 28.57
C PRO A 178 0.77 -10.45 27.58
N LEU A 179 0.83 -9.22 28.07
CA LEU A 179 0.82 -8.04 27.21
C LEU A 179 2.20 -7.86 26.57
N TYR A 180 2.25 -7.82 25.25
CA TYR A 180 3.50 -7.69 24.49
C TYR A 180 3.37 -6.69 23.35
N ALA A 181 4.50 -6.11 22.96
CA ALA A 181 4.65 -5.43 21.67
C ALA A 181 5.10 -6.44 20.61
N ALA A 182 4.70 -6.29 19.35
CA ALA A 182 5.29 -7.00 18.22
C ALA A 182 6.21 -6.06 17.41
N LEU A 183 7.30 -6.58 16.83
CA LEU A 183 8.19 -5.82 15.96
C LEU A 183 8.03 -6.25 14.49
N THR A 184 7.72 -5.31 13.62
CA THR A 184 7.82 -5.47 12.15
C THR A 184 9.01 -4.68 11.61
N TYR A 185 9.89 -5.35 10.86
CA TYR A 185 11.15 -4.80 10.38
C TYR A 185 11.75 -5.58 9.19
N CYS A 186 12.69 -4.96 8.49
CA CYS A 186 13.51 -5.63 7.48
C CYS A 186 14.69 -6.34 8.14
N TRP A 187 14.78 -7.66 7.98
CA TRP A 187 15.91 -8.45 8.50
C TRP A 187 17.24 -8.06 7.86
N GLY A 188 17.24 -8.01 6.51
CA GLY A 188 18.45 -7.87 5.73
C GLY A 188 19.45 -9.03 5.93
N ASN A 189 20.72 -8.82 5.58
CA ASN A 189 21.72 -9.89 5.43
C ASN A 189 22.96 -9.73 6.32
N SER A 190 22.91 -8.84 7.32
CA SER A 190 24.04 -8.59 8.21
C SER A 190 24.39 -9.80 9.08
N GLN A 191 25.66 -9.91 9.49
CA GLN A 191 26.09 -10.96 10.44
C GLN A 191 25.38 -10.86 11.79
N GLN A 192 25.09 -9.63 12.23
CA GLN A 192 24.31 -9.39 13.46
C GLN A 192 22.90 -9.97 13.33
N GLN A 193 22.26 -9.86 12.16
CA GLN A 193 20.96 -10.49 11.92
C GLN A 193 21.05 -12.01 12.01
N GLN A 194 22.11 -12.63 11.49
CA GLN A 194 22.28 -14.08 11.61
C GLN A 194 22.48 -14.49 13.07
N ASN A 195 23.29 -13.74 13.83
CA ASN A 195 23.53 -14.00 15.25
C ASN A 195 22.25 -13.82 16.09
N ALA A 196 21.33 -12.95 15.67
CA ALA A 196 20.04 -12.76 16.33
C ALA A 196 19.06 -13.91 16.11
N LYS A 197 19.28 -14.84 15.18
CA LYS A 197 18.36 -15.97 14.97
C LYS A 197 18.41 -16.96 16.12
N THR A 198 17.25 -17.35 16.64
CA THR A 198 17.15 -18.50 17.54
C THR A 198 17.27 -19.76 16.71
N THR A 199 18.14 -20.65 17.14
CA THR A 199 18.36 -21.97 16.54
C THR A 199 18.17 -23.04 17.62
N SER A 200 18.02 -24.29 17.18
CA SER A 200 17.88 -25.43 18.07
C SER A 200 19.07 -25.57 19.03
N GLU A 201 20.26 -25.10 18.62
CA GLU A 201 21.48 -25.09 19.44
C GLU A 201 21.49 -23.98 20.50
N ASN A 202 21.02 -22.77 20.15
CA ASN A 202 21.17 -21.61 21.04
C ASN A 202 19.94 -21.32 21.90
N VAL A 203 18.78 -21.93 21.61
CA VAL A 203 17.51 -21.64 22.31
C VAL A 203 17.64 -21.77 23.83
N LYS A 204 18.27 -22.84 24.33
CA LYS A 204 18.46 -23.06 25.78
C LYS A 204 19.31 -21.96 26.44
N ASN A 205 20.34 -21.48 25.74
CA ASN A 205 21.21 -20.43 26.26
C ASN A 205 20.49 -19.08 26.32
N ARG A 206 19.57 -18.81 25.39
CA ARG A 206 18.79 -17.57 25.34
C ARG A 206 17.80 -17.44 26.50
N HIS A 207 17.34 -18.55 27.08
CA HIS A 207 16.59 -18.57 28.35
C HIS A 207 17.46 -18.16 29.55
N GLY A 208 18.79 -18.32 29.46
CA GLY A 208 19.76 -17.90 30.47
C GLY A 208 20.27 -16.47 30.30
N GLY A 209 19.88 -15.78 29.22
CA GLY A 209 20.23 -14.39 28.94
C GLY A 209 20.73 -14.19 27.50
N ILE A 210 20.49 -12.99 26.97
CA ILE A 210 20.87 -12.61 25.60
C ILE A 210 21.82 -11.41 25.65
N ASP A 211 23.03 -11.58 25.10
CA ASP A 211 23.98 -10.47 24.96
C ASP A 211 23.51 -9.48 23.89
N LYS A 212 23.16 -8.27 24.31
CA LYS A 212 22.72 -7.18 23.43
C LYS A 212 23.70 -6.85 22.31
N ARG A 213 24.99 -7.06 22.51
CA ARG A 213 26.02 -6.78 21.48
C ARG A 213 25.88 -7.68 20.26
N GLN A 214 25.19 -8.82 20.42
CA GLN A 214 24.91 -9.76 19.34
C GLN A 214 23.63 -9.39 18.58
N LEU A 215 22.83 -8.46 19.09
CA LEU A 215 21.56 -8.06 18.49
C LEU A 215 21.76 -6.88 17.51
N PRO A 216 21.07 -6.89 16.36
CA PRO A 216 20.97 -5.76 15.46
C PRO A 216 20.40 -4.51 16.14
N GLN A 217 20.80 -3.34 15.65
CA GLN A 217 20.38 -2.06 16.21
C GLN A 217 18.86 -1.88 16.19
N THR A 218 18.15 -2.39 15.17
CA THR A 218 16.69 -2.33 15.10
C THR A 218 16.00 -3.08 16.25
N ILE A 219 16.53 -4.23 16.68
CA ILE A 219 15.98 -4.96 17.83
C ILE A 219 16.26 -4.18 19.12
N ILE A 220 17.44 -3.59 19.26
CA ILE A 220 17.80 -2.76 20.42
C ILE A 220 16.91 -1.52 20.51
N ASP A 221 16.65 -0.86 19.38
CA ASP A 221 15.74 0.28 19.27
C ASP A 221 14.31 -0.13 19.65
N ALA A 222 13.83 -1.29 19.19
CA ALA A 222 12.52 -1.83 19.54
C ALA A 222 12.40 -2.12 21.05
N VAL A 223 13.43 -2.69 21.67
CA VAL A 223 13.50 -2.87 23.13
C VAL A 223 13.39 -1.52 23.86
N LYS A 224 14.06 -0.48 23.36
CA LYS A 224 13.97 0.87 23.94
C LYS A 224 12.55 1.43 23.86
N ILE A 225 11.86 1.25 22.74
CA ILE A 225 10.47 1.69 22.58
C ILE A 225 9.52 0.88 23.46
N ALA A 226 9.64 -0.45 23.49
CA ALA A 226 8.81 -1.29 24.35
C ALA A 226 8.92 -0.86 25.84
N ARG A 227 10.14 -0.58 26.31
CA ARG A 227 10.35 -0.02 27.67
C ARG A 227 9.74 1.36 27.87
N THR A 228 9.84 2.23 26.86
CA THR A 228 9.22 3.57 26.91
C THR A 228 7.71 3.46 27.05
N LEU A 229 7.11 2.45 26.42
CA LEU A 229 5.69 2.13 26.50
C LEU A 229 5.32 1.27 27.73
N GLU A 230 6.26 1.07 28.67
CA GLU A 230 6.05 0.30 29.91
C GLU A 230 5.67 -1.18 29.65
N LEU A 231 6.13 -1.76 28.54
CA LEU A 231 5.91 -3.16 28.19
C LEU A 231 7.13 -4.02 28.50
N SER A 232 6.89 -5.14 29.20
CA SER A 232 7.93 -6.10 29.61
C SER A 232 8.23 -7.16 28.56
N TYR A 233 7.38 -7.31 27.55
CA TYR A 233 7.51 -8.35 26.53
C TYR A 233 7.49 -7.78 25.13
N LEU A 234 8.39 -8.29 24.28
CA LEU A 234 8.49 -7.96 22.86
C LEU A 234 8.55 -9.25 22.05
N TRP A 235 7.72 -9.37 21.03
CA TRP A 235 7.81 -10.43 20.05
C TRP A 235 8.66 -9.96 18.86
N VAL A 236 9.68 -10.76 18.56
CA VAL A 236 10.56 -10.56 17.40
C VAL A 236 10.75 -11.92 16.74
N ASP A 237 10.29 -12.07 15.50
CA ASP A 237 10.34 -13.31 14.73
C ASP A 237 11.69 -14.06 14.80
N ALA A 238 12.81 -13.36 14.57
CA ALA A 238 14.14 -13.93 14.58
C ALA A 238 14.55 -14.49 15.95
N LEU A 239 14.03 -13.92 17.05
CA LEU A 239 14.33 -14.36 18.42
C LEU A 239 13.29 -15.35 18.96
N CYS A 240 12.03 -15.20 18.59
CA CYS A 240 10.91 -15.91 19.21
C CYS A 240 10.52 -17.20 18.48
N ILE A 241 11.03 -17.38 17.25
CA ILE A 241 10.84 -18.59 16.43
C ILE A 241 12.20 -19.29 16.26
N VAL A 242 12.21 -20.62 16.39
CA VAL A 242 13.38 -21.46 16.08
C VAL A 242 13.52 -21.57 14.56
N GLN A 243 14.53 -20.92 14.01
CA GLN A 243 14.68 -20.66 12.56
C GLN A 243 15.23 -21.83 11.75
N ASP A 244 15.83 -22.83 12.40
CA ASP A 244 16.39 -24.02 11.76
C ASP A 244 15.46 -25.25 11.86
N ASN A 245 14.27 -25.09 12.44
CA ASN A 245 13.25 -26.13 12.54
C ASN A 245 12.03 -25.78 11.66
N VAL A 246 11.95 -26.42 10.50
CA VAL A 246 10.89 -26.17 9.50
C VAL A 246 9.49 -26.34 10.07
N LEU A 247 9.22 -27.40 10.84
CA LEU A 247 7.89 -27.66 11.39
C LEU A 247 7.47 -26.59 12.41
N GLU A 248 8.42 -26.10 13.21
CA GLU A 248 8.16 -25.02 14.17
C GLU A 248 7.98 -23.68 13.47
N GLN A 249 8.80 -23.41 12.45
CA GLN A 249 8.69 -22.21 11.64
C GLN A 249 7.32 -22.15 10.94
N GLU A 250 6.90 -23.24 10.28
CA GLU A 250 5.57 -23.33 9.66
C GLU A 250 4.44 -23.14 10.68
N SER A 251 4.57 -23.76 11.86
CA SER A 251 3.58 -23.61 12.94
C SER A 251 3.46 -22.16 13.42
N GLU A 252 4.57 -21.45 13.61
CA GLU A 252 4.53 -20.04 14.04
C GLU A 252 4.12 -19.10 12.90
N MET A 253 4.52 -19.37 11.65
CA MET A 253 4.08 -18.62 10.47
C MET A 253 2.55 -18.70 10.31
N SER A 254 1.94 -19.86 10.56
CA SER A 254 0.48 -20.00 10.54
C SER A 254 -0.24 -19.18 11.63
N LYS A 255 0.48 -18.79 12.69
CA LYS A 255 -0.02 -17.96 13.80
C LYS A 255 0.25 -16.48 13.63
N MET A 256 0.89 -16.04 12.54
CA MET A 256 1.21 -14.62 12.33
C MET A 256 -0.03 -13.72 12.46
N GLU A 257 -1.19 -14.19 12.02
CA GLU A 257 -2.47 -13.50 12.24
C GLU A 257 -2.73 -13.24 13.72
N SER A 258 -2.74 -14.30 14.53
CA SER A 258 -2.99 -14.24 15.97
C SER A 258 -1.96 -13.39 16.70
N ILE A 259 -0.69 -13.44 16.29
CA ILE A 259 0.39 -12.69 16.92
C ILE A 259 0.17 -11.18 16.75
N TYR A 260 0.05 -10.69 15.52
CA TYR A 260 -0.09 -9.25 15.29
C TYR A 260 -1.46 -8.69 15.72
N SER A 261 -2.53 -9.48 15.63
CA SER A 261 -3.87 -9.07 16.07
C SER A 261 -4.04 -9.06 17.60
N ALA A 262 -3.31 -9.91 18.33
CA ALA A 262 -3.34 -9.97 19.79
C ALA A 262 -2.27 -9.10 20.47
N ALA A 263 -1.26 -8.63 19.72
CA ALA A 263 -0.27 -7.70 20.23
C ALA A 263 -0.93 -6.45 20.82
N THR A 264 -0.40 -5.97 21.95
CA THR A 264 -0.88 -4.73 22.59
C THR A 264 -0.63 -3.54 21.67
N ILE A 265 0.52 -3.57 20.98
CA ILE A 265 0.95 -2.62 19.97
C ILE A 265 1.98 -3.27 19.04
N THR A 266 1.99 -2.87 17.77
CA THR A 266 3.05 -3.21 16.83
C THR A 266 3.96 -2.01 16.61
N ILE A 267 5.26 -2.22 16.78
CA ILE A 267 6.30 -1.25 16.50
C ILE A 267 6.81 -1.53 15.09
N SER A 268 6.71 -0.55 14.18
CA SER A 268 7.20 -0.67 12.81
C SER A 268 8.48 0.13 12.61
N ALA A 269 9.57 -0.58 12.32
CA ALA A 269 10.88 -0.01 12.01
C ALA A 269 10.99 0.42 10.53
N ALA A 270 9.96 1.09 10.01
CA ALA A 270 9.77 1.29 8.57
C ALA A 270 10.93 2.00 7.85
N SER A 271 11.56 2.95 8.52
CA SER A 271 12.70 3.70 7.98
C SER A 271 14.01 2.94 7.81
N ALA A 272 14.14 1.76 8.43
CA ALA A 272 15.37 0.96 8.42
C ALA A 272 15.31 -0.03 7.26
N ASN A 273 16.32 -0.03 6.39
CA ASN A 273 16.36 -0.93 5.23
C ASN A 273 16.87 -2.32 5.60
N ASP A 274 17.64 -2.41 6.68
CA ASP A 274 18.26 -3.60 7.26
C ASP A 274 18.21 -3.49 8.79
N SER A 275 18.19 -4.62 9.50
CA SER A 275 18.08 -4.64 10.95
C SER A 275 19.31 -4.04 11.67
N ALA A 276 20.45 -3.97 10.99
CA ALA A 276 21.68 -3.37 11.53
C ALA A 276 21.63 -1.83 11.59
N GLU A 277 20.78 -1.17 10.79
CA GLU A 277 20.72 0.30 10.71
C GLU A 277 20.11 0.94 11.97
N GLY A 278 19.08 0.30 12.55
CA GLY A 278 18.22 0.93 13.54
C GLY A 278 17.25 1.94 12.92
N PHE A 279 16.23 2.33 13.68
CA PHE A 279 15.17 3.24 13.22
C PHE A 279 15.03 4.50 14.09
N LEU A 280 15.79 4.61 15.18
CA LEU A 280 15.73 5.75 16.10
C LEU A 280 16.75 6.85 15.83
N GLY A 281 17.63 6.67 14.83
CA GLY A 281 18.62 7.66 14.44
C GLY A 281 18.01 8.97 13.92
N ASP A 282 18.85 9.96 13.67
CA ASP A 282 18.42 11.24 13.09
C ASP A 282 17.90 11.08 11.65
N ARG A 283 16.87 11.86 11.30
CA ARG A 283 16.39 12.01 9.93
C ARG A 283 17.36 12.83 9.10
N ASP A 284 17.58 12.41 7.85
CA ASP A 284 18.22 13.28 6.85
C ASP A 284 17.20 14.32 6.36
N LEU A 285 17.19 15.48 7.01
CA LEU A 285 16.29 16.57 6.69
C LEU A 285 16.52 17.15 5.28
N LYS A 286 17.73 17.03 4.72
CA LYS A 286 18.01 17.49 3.36
C LYS A 286 17.31 16.58 2.35
N LYS A 287 17.38 15.26 2.58
CA LYS A 287 16.61 14.28 1.78
C LYS A 287 15.10 14.41 2.00
N ALA A 288 14.68 14.69 3.23
CA ALA A 288 13.26 14.77 3.57
C ALA A 288 12.55 15.98 2.92
N TYR A 289 13.18 17.15 2.92
CA TYR A 289 12.58 18.38 2.40
C TYR A 289 13.03 18.78 0.99
N GLY A 290 14.19 18.30 0.53
CA GLY A 290 14.83 18.82 -0.67
C GLY A 290 15.24 20.28 -0.49
N ASN A 291 14.87 21.15 -1.42
CA ASN A 291 15.02 22.59 -1.25
C ASN A 291 13.96 23.18 -0.32
N LEU A 292 14.43 23.91 0.70
CA LEU A 292 13.58 24.69 1.60
C LEU A 292 13.62 26.18 1.27
N PHE A 293 12.44 26.82 1.24
CA PHE A 293 12.30 28.26 1.06
C PHE A 293 11.45 28.87 2.19
N LYS A 294 11.63 30.17 2.41
CA LYS A 294 10.83 30.96 3.35
C LYS A 294 10.34 32.24 2.70
N LEU A 295 9.02 32.36 2.53
CA LEU A 295 8.35 33.49 1.89
C LEU A 295 7.44 34.24 2.87
N PRO A 296 7.30 35.57 2.76
CA PRO A 296 6.30 36.32 3.52
C PRO A 296 4.88 35.86 3.23
N TYR A 297 4.04 35.91 4.25
CA TYR A 297 2.62 35.58 4.15
C TYR A 297 1.77 36.59 4.88
N HIS A 298 0.68 37.00 4.24
CA HIS A 298 -0.33 37.85 4.82
C HIS A 298 -1.67 37.11 4.80
N ASN A 299 -2.41 37.16 5.90
CA ASN A 299 -3.80 36.72 5.95
C ASN A 299 -4.65 37.89 6.43
N LYS A 300 -5.76 38.19 5.75
CA LYS A 300 -6.73 39.18 6.22
C LYS A 300 -8.01 38.45 6.63
N ARG A 301 -8.28 38.39 7.93
CA ARG A 301 -9.57 37.97 8.49
C ARG A 301 -10.12 39.08 9.38
N ALA A 302 -11.42 39.32 9.32
CA ALA A 302 -12.13 40.31 10.14
C ALA A 302 -11.52 41.74 10.16
N GLY A 303 -10.89 42.18 9.06
CA GLY A 303 -10.30 43.51 8.94
C GLY A 303 -8.86 43.67 9.46
N HIS A 304 -8.28 42.63 10.07
CA HIS A 304 -6.88 42.64 10.55
C HIS A 304 -5.97 41.80 9.64
N VAL A 305 -4.80 42.35 9.31
CA VAL A 305 -3.78 41.65 8.51
C VAL A 305 -2.77 40.99 9.42
N VAL A 306 -2.83 39.67 9.54
CA VAL A 306 -1.77 38.87 10.16
C VAL A 306 -0.61 38.75 9.18
N LYS A 307 0.58 39.21 9.58
CA LYS A 307 1.79 39.10 8.78
C LYS A 307 2.70 38.06 9.39
N GLY A 308 3.11 37.10 8.57
CA GLY A 308 3.97 36.00 8.99
C GLY A 308 4.85 35.49 7.87
N TRP A 309 5.25 34.24 8.01
CA TRP A 309 6.10 33.55 7.06
C TRP A 309 5.61 32.14 6.80
N LEU A 310 5.69 31.71 5.54
CA LEU A 310 5.53 30.32 5.14
C LEU A 310 6.89 29.66 5.01
N LEU A 311 6.93 28.40 5.41
CA LEU A 311 8.00 27.49 5.02
C LEU A 311 7.49 26.66 3.85
N LEU A 312 8.35 26.48 2.85
CA LEU A 312 8.05 25.76 1.62
C LEU A 312 9.07 24.64 1.43
N SER A 313 8.59 23.43 1.29
CA SER A 313 9.39 22.23 1.01
C SER A 313 9.21 21.80 -0.44
N GLU A 314 10.31 21.41 -1.09
CA GLU A 314 10.27 20.83 -2.44
C GLU A 314 9.68 19.42 -2.45
N HIS A 315 9.92 18.66 -1.38
CA HIS A 315 9.36 17.32 -1.24
C HIS A 315 8.16 17.32 -0.30
N PRO A 316 7.23 16.35 -0.45
CA PRO A 316 6.11 16.17 0.47
C PRO A 316 6.56 16.15 1.92
N ILE A 317 5.81 16.83 2.81
CA ILE A 317 6.13 16.88 4.24
C ILE A 317 5.32 15.83 5.00
N ALA A 318 4.20 15.38 4.42
CA ALA A 318 3.57 14.13 4.80
C ALA A 318 4.44 12.94 4.35
N ASP A 319 4.31 11.84 5.07
CA ASP A 319 4.93 10.57 4.73
C ASP A 319 4.17 9.92 3.58
N THR A 320 4.52 10.30 2.36
CA THR A 320 4.06 9.67 1.11
C THR A 320 5.08 8.66 0.58
N TYR A 321 6.04 8.24 1.40
CA TYR A 321 7.14 7.40 0.97
C TYR A 321 6.75 5.94 1.13
N GLU A 322 6.78 5.21 0.02
CA GLU A 322 6.84 3.76 0.07
C GLU A 322 8.22 3.38 0.65
N GLU A 323 8.21 3.03 1.93
CA GLU A 323 9.40 2.55 2.62
C GLU A 323 9.76 1.15 2.11
N ASN A 324 11.01 0.73 2.34
CA ASN A 324 11.43 -0.60 1.88
C ASN A 324 10.67 -1.74 2.57
N ILE A 325 10.13 -1.50 3.77
CA ILE A 325 9.28 -2.45 4.46
C ILE A 325 7.93 -2.64 3.75
N ASP A 326 7.38 -1.61 3.11
CA ASP A 326 6.05 -1.66 2.48
C ASP A 326 6.06 -2.52 1.21
N LYS A 327 7.24 -2.64 0.59
CA LYS A 327 7.50 -3.52 -0.55
C LYS A 327 7.51 -5.00 -0.18
N ARG A 328 7.28 -5.41 1.07
CA ARG A 328 7.27 -6.81 1.49
C ARG A 328 5.84 -7.28 1.66
N ALA A 329 5.50 -8.44 1.11
CA ALA A 329 4.12 -8.91 1.14
C ALA A 329 3.62 -9.21 2.58
N TRP A 330 4.45 -9.88 3.38
CA TRP A 330 4.13 -10.20 4.78
C TRP A 330 3.82 -8.96 5.64
N THR A 331 4.51 -7.83 5.41
CA THR A 331 4.35 -6.63 6.24
C THR A 331 2.99 -5.97 6.07
N MET A 332 2.28 -6.26 4.98
CA MET A 332 0.88 -5.86 4.79
C MET A 332 0.00 -6.43 5.89
N GLN A 333 0.11 -7.74 6.14
CA GLN A 333 -0.67 -8.42 7.16
C GLN A 333 -0.32 -7.89 8.55
N GLU A 334 0.97 -7.68 8.82
CA GLU A 334 1.45 -7.16 10.11
C GLU A 334 0.86 -5.78 10.40
N ASP A 335 0.86 -4.89 9.40
CA ASP A 335 0.25 -3.57 9.50
C ASP A 335 -1.28 -3.66 9.65
N MET A 336 -1.95 -4.36 8.73
CA MET A 336 -3.41 -4.45 8.63
C MET A 336 -4.08 -5.19 9.79
N LEU A 337 -3.38 -6.05 10.53
CA LEU A 337 -3.95 -6.73 11.69
C LEU A 337 -3.71 -6.00 13.01
N SER A 338 -2.74 -5.09 13.05
CA SER A 338 -2.38 -4.40 14.29
C SER A 338 -3.47 -3.45 14.79
N VAL A 339 -3.97 -3.69 16.02
CA VAL A 339 -4.94 -2.81 16.71
C VAL A 339 -4.33 -1.45 17.02
N ARG A 340 -3.04 -1.44 17.38
CA ARG A 340 -2.23 -0.23 17.53
C ARG A 340 -0.95 -0.40 16.73
N LEU A 341 -0.59 0.59 15.95
CA LEU A 341 0.66 0.65 15.22
C LEU A 341 1.38 1.95 15.56
N LEU A 342 2.63 1.81 16.01
CA LEU A 342 3.57 2.91 16.14
C LEU A 342 4.65 2.73 15.07
N ARG A 343 4.57 3.54 14.01
CA ARG A 343 5.44 3.43 12.84
C ARG A 343 6.49 4.52 12.83
N PHE A 344 7.74 4.13 12.71
CA PHE A 344 8.89 5.01 12.57
C PHE A 344 9.34 5.05 11.10
N GLY A 345 8.63 5.85 10.28
CA GLY A 345 8.97 6.11 8.88
C GLY A 345 10.19 6.99 8.72
N SER A 346 10.66 7.20 7.50
CA SER A 346 11.81 8.05 7.17
C SER A 346 11.47 9.55 7.21
N LYS A 347 10.18 9.90 7.05
CA LYS A 347 9.69 11.27 7.21
C LYS A 347 8.99 11.53 8.53
N GLN A 348 8.05 10.68 8.93
CA GLN A 348 7.26 10.89 10.16
C GLN A 348 7.27 9.66 11.05
N THR A 349 7.08 9.90 12.35
CA THR A 349 6.65 8.88 13.30
C THR A 349 5.15 9.02 13.42
N THR A 350 4.42 7.96 13.08
CA THR A 350 2.96 7.96 13.07
C THR A 350 2.40 6.99 14.08
N TRP A 351 1.29 7.39 14.68
CA TRP A 351 0.47 6.56 15.53
C TRP A 351 -0.81 6.21 14.78
N ARG A 352 -1.22 4.96 14.88
CA ARG A 352 -2.50 4.50 14.36
C ARG A 352 -3.15 3.56 15.35
N CYS A 353 -4.41 3.81 15.66
CA CYS A 353 -5.29 2.82 16.28
C CYS A 353 -6.65 2.80 15.56
N LEU A 354 -7.64 2.10 16.12
CA LEU A 354 -8.96 1.98 15.48
C LEU A 354 -9.81 3.25 15.59
N HIS A 355 -9.37 4.23 16.38
CA HIS A 355 -10.11 5.48 16.61
C HIS A 355 -9.46 6.69 15.93
N LEU A 356 -8.12 6.76 15.91
CA LEU A 356 -7.38 7.91 15.39
C LEU A 356 -6.07 7.49 14.73
N SER A 357 -5.65 8.27 13.73
CA SER A 357 -4.36 8.13 13.05
C SER A 357 -3.74 9.51 12.92
N GLU A 358 -2.53 9.68 13.45
CA GLU A 358 -1.89 10.98 13.63
C GLU A 358 -0.36 10.89 13.47
N SER A 359 0.25 12.03 13.12
CA SER A 359 1.71 12.18 13.15
C SER A 359 2.16 12.72 14.51
N LEU A 360 3.18 12.10 15.09
CA LEU A 360 3.64 12.42 16.45
C LEU A 360 4.75 13.47 16.45
N ASP A 361 5.57 13.50 15.41
CA ASP A 361 6.84 14.24 15.38
C ASP A 361 6.89 15.32 14.29
N GLY A 362 5.72 15.87 13.95
CA GLY A 362 5.55 16.91 12.93
C GLY A 362 5.23 16.34 11.55
N GLY A 363 5.28 17.18 10.53
CA GLY A 363 5.01 16.82 9.14
C GLY A 363 3.65 17.31 8.63
N GLY A 364 3.15 16.71 7.55
CA GLY A 364 1.86 17.07 6.97
C GLY A 364 0.68 16.68 7.86
N TYR A 365 -0.35 17.53 7.92
CA TYR A 365 -1.64 17.15 8.49
C TYR A 365 -2.40 16.30 7.46
N PRO A 366 -3.02 15.17 7.83
CA PRO A 366 -3.84 14.40 6.90
C PRO A 366 -4.99 15.31 6.42
N MET A 367 -5.03 15.59 5.13
CA MET A 367 -6.11 16.37 4.54
C MET A 367 -7.40 15.57 4.66
N LEU A 368 -8.40 16.13 5.34
CA LEU A 368 -9.74 15.58 5.44
C LEU A 368 -10.38 15.49 4.04
N LYS A 369 -10.89 14.29 3.74
CA LYS A 369 -12.05 13.93 2.89
C LYS A 369 -12.52 14.98 1.88
N ASN A 370 -12.32 14.68 0.59
CA ASN A 370 -13.44 14.35 -0.30
C ASN A 370 -12.96 14.00 -1.72
N LYS A 371 -13.60 12.96 -2.29
CA LYS A 371 -13.56 12.50 -3.70
C LYS A 371 -12.35 11.67 -4.12
N ASP A 372 -12.14 10.56 -3.42
CA ASP A 372 -12.26 9.26 -4.10
C ASP A 372 -12.69 8.22 -3.04
N PRO A 373 -13.70 7.36 -3.29
CA PRO A 373 -14.09 6.29 -2.37
C PRO A 373 -13.02 5.19 -2.25
N ASP A 374 -11.95 5.30 -3.02
CA ASP A 374 -11.03 4.20 -3.24
C ASP A 374 -10.10 3.95 -2.05
N PHE A 375 -10.17 2.69 -1.66
CA PHE A 375 -9.29 1.99 -0.75
C PHE A 375 -7.82 2.24 -1.10
N SER A 376 -7.01 2.63 -0.12
CA SER A 376 -5.55 2.66 -0.26
C SER A 376 -4.93 1.88 0.90
N VAL A 377 -4.34 0.72 0.59
CA VAL A 377 -3.49 -0.02 1.55
C VAL A 377 -2.21 0.76 1.88
N ASP A 378 -1.85 1.71 1.03
CA ASP A 378 -0.61 2.47 1.14
C ASP A 378 -0.75 3.68 2.07
N ASP A 379 -1.98 4.07 2.43
CA ASP A 379 -2.23 5.19 3.33
C ASP A 379 -2.37 4.70 4.79
N PRO A 380 -1.34 4.90 5.64
CA PRO A 380 -1.41 4.58 7.05
C PRO A 380 -2.50 5.36 7.79
N HIS A 381 -3.18 6.34 7.18
CA HIS A 381 -4.29 7.06 7.79
C HIS A 381 -5.67 6.44 7.50
N ARG A 382 -5.82 5.59 6.48
CA ARG A 382 -7.14 5.12 5.99
C ARG A 382 -7.61 3.77 6.52
N LYS A 383 -6.81 3.05 7.32
CA LYS A 383 -7.26 1.82 8.01
C LYS A 383 -8.45 2.06 8.95
N ILE A 384 -8.61 3.28 9.48
CA ILE A 384 -9.78 3.65 10.29
C ILE A 384 -11.04 3.65 9.43
N GLU A 385 -10.97 4.09 8.18
CA GLU A 385 -12.09 4.02 7.24
C GLU A 385 -12.39 2.59 6.82
N VAL A 386 -11.36 1.75 6.63
CA VAL A 386 -11.56 0.31 6.43
C VAL A 386 -12.29 -0.27 7.63
N GLN A 387 -11.84 -0.08 8.87
CA GLN A 387 -12.51 -0.66 10.03
C GLN A 387 -13.85 0.01 10.39
N SER A 388 -14.02 1.31 10.16
CA SER A 388 -15.27 2.04 10.41
C SER A 388 -16.31 1.78 9.33
N ASN A 389 -15.93 1.56 8.07
CA ASN A 389 -16.84 1.04 7.05
C ASN A 389 -17.14 -0.44 7.31
N VAL A 390 -16.16 -1.20 7.81
CA VAL A 390 -16.32 -2.61 8.26
C VAL A 390 -17.21 -2.75 9.50
N SER A 391 -17.33 -1.70 10.34
CA SER A 391 -18.14 -1.74 11.57
C SER A 391 -19.41 -0.87 11.52
N TYR A 392 -19.58 0.04 10.55
CA TYR A 392 -20.64 1.07 10.61
C TYR A 392 -21.48 1.27 9.32
N SER A 393 -21.26 0.57 8.22
CA SER A 393 -22.15 0.70 7.05
C SER A 393 -23.33 -0.29 7.09
N GLY A 394 -24.28 -0.05 7.99
CA GLY A 394 -25.62 -0.66 7.91
C GLY A 394 -26.50 -0.08 6.79
N SER A 395 -25.93 0.60 5.78
CA SER A 395 -26.73 1.37 4.79
C SER A 395 -26.09 1.60 3.41
N LEU A 396 -24.84 1.21 3.13
CA LEU A 396 -24.26 1.25 1.78
C LEU A 396 -23.76 -0.17 1.47
N GLY A 397 -24.44 -0.84 0.52
CA GLY A 397 -24.55 -2.30 0.43
C GLY A 397 -23.27 -3.07 0.09
N GLY A 398 -23.38 -4.41 0.08
CA GLY A 398 -22.28 -5.38 -0.10
C GLY A 398 -21.45 -5.30 -1.40
N SER A 399 -21.67 -4.28 -2.25
CA SER A 399 -20.87 -4.01 -3.44
C SER A 399 -19.48 -3.42 -3.11
N CYS A 400 -19.36 -2.57 -2.08
CA CYS A 400 -18.11 -1.87 -1.76
C CYS A 400 -17.02 -2.78 -1.15
N VAL A 401 -17.40 -3.79 -0.37
CA VAL A 401 -16.45 -4.71 0.30
C VAL A 401 -15.74 -5.60 -0.72
N LYS A 402 -16.43 -6.02 -1.78
CA LYS A 402 -15.84 -6.83 -2.86
C LYS A 402 -14.78 -6.05 -3.64
N ILE A 403 -15.05 -4.78 -3.94
CA ILE A 403 -14.10 -3.88 -4.60
C ILE A 403 -12.86 -3.71 -3.72
N ASN A 404 -13.05 -3.41 -2.43
CA ASN A 404 -11.94 -3.29 -1.48
C ASN A 404 -11.05 -4.55 -1.41
N TRP A 405 -11.62 -5.76 -1.58
CA TRP A 405 -10.82 -6.98 -1.66
C TRP A 405 -9.96 -7.02 -2.93
N LEU A 406 -10.49 -6.62 -4.07
CA LEU A 406 -9.74 -6.59 -5.33
C LEU A 406 -8.61 -5.57 -5.29
N ASP A 407 -8.85 -4.41 -4.71
CA ASP A 407 -7.82 -3.39 -4.51
C ASP A 407 -6.75 -3.87 -3.51
N ALA A 408 -7.18 -4.56 -2.45
CA ALA A 408 -6.28 -5.18 -1.48
C ALA A 408 -5.35 -6.19 -2.14
N VAL A 409 -5.89 -7.07 -2.99
CA VAL A 409 -5.09 -8.04 -3.73
C VAL A 409 -4.18 -7.33 -4.74
N THR A 410 -4.68 -6.34 -5.48
CA THR A 410 -3.90 -5.55 -6.44
C THR A 410 -2.66 -4.96 -5.78
N GLU A 411 -2.81 -4.34 -4.62
CA GLU A 411 -1.70 -3.75 -3.88
C GLU A 411 -0.81 -4.82 -3.24
N TYR A 412 -1.39 -5.84 -2.62
CA TYR A 412 -0.65 -6.99 -2.09
C TYR A 412 0.29 -7.62 -3.14
N THR A 413 -0.19 -7.80 -4.38
CA THR A 413 0.60 -8.42 -5.45
C THR A 413 1.72 -7.54 -5.99
N ARG A 414 1.71 -6.22 -5.73
CA ARG A 414 2.82 -5.30 -6.06
C ARG A 414 4.02 -5.48 -5.14
N ARG A 415 3.80 -6.08 -3.97
CA ARG A 415 4.82 -6.36 -2.96
C ARG A 415 5.65 -7.58 -3.33
N LYS A 416 6.88 -7.60 -2.84
CA LYS A 416 7.87 -8.63 -3.06
C LYS A 416 7.73 -9.74 -2.03
N LEU A 417 7.85 -10.97 -2.52
CA LEU A 417 7.98 -12.18 -1.73
C LEU A 417 9.37 -12.78 -1.97
N THR A 418 10.06 -13.15 -0.89
CA THR A 418 11.31 -13.92 -0.99
C THR A 418 11.03 -15.36 -1.44
N ILE A 419 9.93 -15.93 -0.94
CA ILE A 419 9.50 -17.30 -1.22
C ILE A 419 8.16 -17.19 -1.97
N PRO A 420 8.09 -17.52 -3.27
CA PRO A 420 6.85 -17.37 -4.03
C PRO A 420 5.68 -18.24 -3.54
N SER A 421 5.94 -19.36 -2.85
CA SER A 421 4.88 -20.19 -2.25
C SER A 421 4.17 -19.52 -1.08
N ASP A 422 4.76 -18.50 -0.46
CA ASP A 422 4.14 -17.74 0.64
C ASP A 422 3.04 -16.78 0.17
N ARG A 423 2.72 -16.77 -1.13
CA ARG A 423 1.83 -15.77 -1.73
C ARG A 423 0.39 -15.84 -1.24
N LEU A 424 -0.18 -17.01 -1.04
CA LEU A 424 -1.49 -17.15 -0.37
C LEU A 424 -1.36 -17.12 1.16
N PRO A 425 -0.37 -17.79 1.78
CA PRO A 425 -0.14 -17.70 3.23
C PRO A 425 -0.03 -16.27 3.76
N ALA A 426 0.72 -15.39 3.11
CA ALA A 426 0.92 -14.01 3.54
C ALA A 426 -0.30 -13.08 3.30
N CYS A 427 -1.35 -13.59 2.64
CA CYS A 427 -2.63 -12.90 2.43
C CYS A 427 -3.79 -13.58 3.19
N ALA A 428 -3.56 -14.76 3.79
CA ALA A 428 -4.61 -15.62 4.32
C ALA A 428 -5.44 -14.96 5.43
N ALA A 429 -4.79 -14.20 6.32
CA ALA A 429 -5.47 -13.46 7.36
C ALA A 429 -6.34 -12.32 6.82
N LEU A 430 -5.88 -11.68 5.75
CA LEU A 430 -6.65 -10.66 5.06
C LEU A 430 -7.89 -11.27 4.43
N ALA A 431 -7.72 -12.37 3.69
CA ALA A 431 -8.82 -13.12 3.12
C ALA A 431 -9.85 -13.52 4.19
N LYS A 432 -9.41 -14.08 5.31
CA LYS A 432 -10.29 -14.44 6.43
C LYS A 432 -11.10 -13.25 6.94
N ASN A 433 -10.45 -12.11 7.21
CA ASN A 433 -11.16 -10.91 7.68
C ASN A 433 -12.23 -10.46 6.67
N PHE A 434 -11.89 -10.41 5.38
CA PHE A 434 -12.86 -10.08 4.33
C PHE A 434 -14.00 -11.10 4.25
N GLY A 435 -13.70 -12.38 4.45
CA GLY A 435 -14.71 -13.44 4.57
C GLY A 435 -15.68 -13.19 5.73
N ASP A 436 -15.15 -12.96 6.93
CA ASP A 436 -15.95 -12.67 8.13
C ASP A 436 -16.87 -11.44 7.91
N ILE A 437 -16.36 -10.38 7.26
CA ILE A 437 -17.13 -9.17 6.91
C ILE A 437 -18.25 -9.47 5.93
N MET A 438 -17.97 -10.25 4.89
CA MET A 438 -18.96 -10.64 3.88
C MET A 438 -19.96 -11.69 4.38
N GLY A 439 -19.77 -12.21 5.61
CA GLY A 439 -20.54 -13.35 6.12
C GLY A 439 -20.22 -14.66 5.40
N PHE A 440 -19.05 -14.75 4.77
CA PHE A 440 -18.59 -15.91 4.02
C PHE A 440 -17.69 -16.77 4.88
N ASP A 441 -18.00 -18.07 4.92
CA ASP A 441 -17.06 -19.05 5.45
C ASP A 441 -15.91 -19.31 4.46
N SER A 442 -14.91 -20.05 4.92
CA SER A 442 -13.76 -20.43 4.11
C SER A 442 -14.08 -21.27 2.87
N SER A 443 -15.25 -21.90 2.81
CA SER A 443 -15.64 -22.68 1.63
C SER A 443 -15.95 -21.78 0.43
N HIS A 444 -16.20 -20.49 0.64
CA HIS A 444 -16.40 -19.50 -0.40
C HIS A 444 -15.08 -18.99 -1.00
N TYR A 445 -13.94 -19.23 -0.33
CA TYR A 445 -12.63 -18.79 -0.78
C TYR A 445 -11.92 -19.85 -1.62
N LEU A 446 -11.61 -19.48 -2.86
CA LEU A 446 -10.99 -20.31 -3.88
C LEU A 446 -9.63 -19.72 -4.25
N ALA A 447 -8.59 -20.15 -3.51
CA ALA A 447 -7.19 -19.88 -3.84
C ALA A 447 -6.89 -18.39 -4.15
N GLY A 448 -7.48 -17.43 -3.44
CA GLY A 448 -7.32 -16.00 -3.74
C GLY A 448 -8.57 -15.30 -4.28
N LEU A 449 -9.60 -16.06 -4.69
CA LEU A 449 -10.83 -15.54 -5.29
C LEU A 449 -12.05 -15.95 -4.47
N TRP A 450 -13.15 -15.18 -4.54
CA TRP A 450 -14.42 -15.54 -3.89
C TRP A 450 -15.42 -16.14 -4.87
N LYS A 451 -16.08 -17.25 -4.48
CA LYS A 451 -17.10 -17.95 -5.30
C LYS A 451 -18.20 -17.03 -5.81
N ASP A 452 -18.67 -16.13 -4.95
CA ASP A 452 -19.83 -15.27 -5.18
C ASP A 452 -19.65 -14.29 -6.35
N ASP A 453 -18.41 -13.92 -6.69
CA ASP A 453 -18.10 -13.04 -7.82
C ASP A 453 -16.92 -13.58 -8.64
N ILE A 454 -16.86 -14.90 -8.79
CA ILE A 454 -15.72 -15.58 -9.39
C ILE A 454 -15.50 -15.16 -10.85
N CYS A 455 -16.57 -14.96 -11.63
CA CYS A 455 -16.46 -14.57 -13.03
C CYS A 455 -15.77 -13.22 -13.21
N ALA A 456 -16.13 -12.20 -12.42
CA ALA A 456 -15.47 -10.89 -12.49
C ALA A 456 -14.02 -10.97 -11.97
N GLN A 457 -13.82 -11.70 -10.88
CA GLN A 457 -12.50 -11.88 -10.27
C GLN A 457 -11.51 -12.63 -11.18
N LEU A 458 -11.99 -13.53 -12.04
CA LEU A 458 -11.16 -14.20 -13.05
C LEU A 458 -10.61 -13.25 -14.11
N LEU A 459 -11.13 -12.03 -14.23
CA LEU A 459 -10.66 -11.02 -15.20
C LEU A 459 -9.45 -10.23 -14.70
N TRP A 460 -8.75 -10.71 -13.67
CA TRP A 460 -7.44 -10.17 -13.31
C TRP A 460 -6.48 -10.24 -14.50
N ARG A 461 -5.61 -9.25 -14.65
CA ARG A 461 -4.52 -9.25 -15.64
C ARG A 461 -3.21 -8.80 -15.02
N ARG A 462 -2.09 -9.24 -15.60
CA ARG A 462 -0.75 -8.81 -15.16
C ARG A 462 -0.45 -7.40 -15.64
N LEU A 463 0.18 -6.58 -14.80
CA LEU A 463 0.81 -5.33 -15.25
C LEU A 463 2.08 -5.63 -16.09
N GLU A 464 1.99 -5.45 -17.41
CA GLU A 464 3.02 -5.86 -18.38
C GLU A 464 4.41 -5.26 -18.17
N ALA A 465 4.50 -4.12 -17.47
CA ALA A 465 5.77 -3.42 -17.22
C ALA A 465 6.76 -4.22 -16.36
N ARG A 466 6.35 -5.32 -15.71
CA ARG A 466 7.21 -6.13 -14.83
C ARG A 466 7.28 -7.58 -15.30
N GLN A 467 8.47 -8.18 -15.16
CA GLN A 467 8.65 -9.61 -15.38
C GLN A 467 7.79 -10.40 -14.39
N ALA A 468 7.13 -11.46 -14.87
CA ALA A 468 6.40 -12.39 -14.03
C ALA A 468 6.77 -13.82 -14.40
N GLU A 469 7.06 -14.60 -13.36
CA GLU A 469 7.34 -16.02 -13.44
C GLU A 469 6.15 -16.81 -12.90
N SER A 470 5.95 -18.02 -13.44
CA SER A 470 4.93 -18.94 -12.93
C SER A 470 5.32 -19.41 -11.53
N THR A 471 4.34 -19.49 -10.64
CA THR A 471 4.49 -19.96 -9.25
C THR A 471 3.65 -21.20 -8.98
N CYS A 472 3.68 -21.65 -7.73
CA CYS A 472 2.78 -22.68 -7.20
C CYS A 472 1.36 -22.12 -7.06
N GLY A 473 0.39 -22.80 -7.66
CA GLY A 473 -1.04 -22.49 -7.52
C GLY A 473 -1.86 -22.82 -8.78
N PRO A 474 -3.20 -22.85 -8.67
CA PRO A 474 -4.08 -23.09 -9.82
C PRO A 474 -3.97 -21.98 -10.85
N SER A 475 -3.92 -22.29 -12.16
CA SER A 475 -3.62 -21.26 -13.18
C SER A 475 -4.68 -20.17 -13.29
N TRP A 476 -5.91 -20.43 -12.86
CA TRP A 476 -7.00 -19.46 -12.84
C TRP A 476 -6.89 -18.44 -11.70
N SER A 477 -6.05 -18.69 -10.69
CA SER A 477 -5.81 -17.76 -9.59
C SER A 477 -4.67 -16.78 -9.89
N TRP A 478 -4.79 -15.54 -9.41
CA TRP A 478 -3.71 -14.55 -9.41
C TRP A 478 -2.47 -15.00 -8.62
N SER A 479 -2.60 -16.01 -7.76
CA SER A 479 -1.48 -16.59 -7.02
C SER A 479 -0.57 -17.47 -7.88
N SER A 480 -0.98 -17.80 -9.11
CA SER A 480 -0.22 -18.61 -10.07
C SER A 480 0.95 -17.89 -10.75
N ILE A 481 1.08 -16.58 -10.53
CA ILE A 481 2.19 -15.77 -11.01
C ILE A 481 2.83 -14.95 -9.88
N ASN A 482 4.16 -14.77 -9.95
CA ASN A 482 4.89 -13.85 -9.09
C ASN A 482 5.02 -12.49 -9.77
N GLY A 483 3.96 -11.69 -9.73
CA GLY A 483 3.96 -10.34 -10.27
C GLY A 483 2.74 -9.54 -9.87
N PRO A 484 2.74 -8.22 -10.09
CA PRO A 484 1.57 -7.39 -9.82
C PRO A 484 0.43 -7.72 -10.79
N VAL A 485 -0.77 -7.82 -10.24
CA VAL A 485 -2.02 -7.94 -11.01
C VAL A 485 -2.90 -6.73 -10.75
N GLU A 486 -3.83 -6.49 -11.66
CA GLU A 486 -4.97 -5.59 -11.48
C GLU A 486 -6.25 -6.33 -11.88
N PHE A 487 -7.37 -5.95 -11.30
CA PHE A 487 -8.69 -6.50 -11.64
C PHE A 487 -9.45 -5.57 -12.57
N PHE A 488 -10.45 -6.13 -13.26
CA PHE A 488 -11.35 -5.34 -14.07
C PHE A 488 -12.26 -4.47 -13.18
N GLU A 489 -12.12 -3.14 -13.29
CA GLU A 489 -12.88 -2.15 -12.52
C GLU A 489 -14.30 -2.00 -13.10
N ARG A 490 -15.24 -2.78 -12.57
CA ARG A 490 -16.65 -2.80 -13.00
C ARG A 490 -17.37 -1.44 -12.82
N TYR A 491 -16.88 -0.59 -11.91
CA TYR A 491 -17.54 0.63 -11.45
C TYR A 491 -17.20 1.91 -12.24
N LEU A 492 -16.17 1.92 -13.09
CA LEU A 492 -15.96 3.02 -14.06
C LEU A 492 -17.08 3.12 -15.12
N LEU A 493 -18.07 2.23 -15.04
CA LEU A 493 -19.29 2.22 -15.84
C LEU A 493 -20.53 2.66 -15.04
N GLU A 494 -20.41 3.15 -13.78
CA GLU A 494 -21.55 3.53 -12.91
C GLU A 494 -22.42 4.67 -13.45
N ASP A 495 -21.94 5.50 -14.38
CA ASP A 495 -22.79 6.43 -15.14
C ASP A 495 -23.71 5.71 -16.16
N CYS A 496 -23.61 4.38 -16.24
CA CYS A 496 -24.41 3.54 -17.12
C CYS A 496 -25.05 2.40 -16.32
N ASN A 497 -26.38 2.33 -16.31
CA ASN A 497 -27.20 1.21 -15.80
C ASN A 497 -26.97 -0.12 -16.58
N PHE A 498 -25.73 -0.54 -16.81
CA PHE A 498 -25.41 -1.81 -17.46
C PHE A 498 -25.07 -2.84 -16.38
N GLU A 499 -26.03 -3.68 -16.02
CA GLU A 499 -25.71 -4.99 -15.46
C GLU A 499 -24.85 -5.72 -16.51
N VAL A 500 -23.54 -5.76 -16.28
CA VAL A 500 -22.63 -6.53 -17.12
C VAL A 500 -22.80 -8.00 -16.73
N ASP A 501 -23.83 -8.63 -17.31
CA ASP A 501 -24.11 -10.04 -17.13
C ASP A 501 -22.94 -10.89 -17.65
N ALA A 502 -22.45 -11.77 -16.80
CA ALA A 502 -21.44 -12.74 -17.19
C ALA A 502 -22.09 -13.78 -18.13
N ALA A 503 -21.51 -13.96 -19.32
CA ALA A 503 -21.85 -15.03 -20.24
C ALA A 503 -21.42 -16.41 -19.68
N ALA A 504 -20.37 -16.43 -18.86
CA ALA A 504 -19.91 -17.62 -18.17
C ALA A 504 -20.60 -17.81 -16.80
N LYS A 505 -20.84 -19.08 -16.45
CA LYS A 505 -21.44 -19.48 -15.17
C LYS A 505 -20.52 -20.43 -14.41
N TYR A 506 -20.38 -20.18 -13.11
CA TYR A 506 -19.71 -21.10 -12.20
C TYR A 506 -20.53 -22.40 -12.07
N VAL A 507 -19.86 -23.54 -12.24
CA VAL A 507 -20.48 -24.88 -12.10
C VAL A 507 -19.99 -25.57 -10.84
N GLY A 508 -18.69 -25.48 -10.55
CA GLY A 508 -18.09 -26.18 -9.42
C GLY A 508 -16.60 -25.89 -9.27
N SER A 509 -16.05 -26.30 -8.14
CA SER A 509 -14.62 -26.20 -7.86
C SER A 509 -14.18 -27.41 -7.05
N TYR A 510 -12.99 -27.91 -7.32
CA TYR A 510 -12.35 -28.97 -6.56
C TYR A 510 -10.99 -28.50 -6.06
N ARG A 511 -10.63 -28.86 -4.83
CA ARG A 511 -9.34 -28.52 -4.22
C ARG A 511 -8.71 -29.80 -3.69
N ASP A 512 -7.46 -30.05 -4.04
CA ASP A 512 -6.70 -31.09 -3.36
C ASP A 512 -6.44 -30.65 -1.91
N SER A 513 -6.86 -31.46 -0.94
CA SER A 513 -6.61 -31.21 0.49
C SER A 513 -5.12 -31.40 0.81
N MET A 514 -4.49 -30.39 1.42
CA MET A 514 -3.12 -30.50 1.94
C MET A 514 -3.11 -30.95 3.41
N PRO A 515 -2.02 -31.55 3.92
CA PRO A 515 -1.94 -32.08 5.29
C PRO A 515 -2.20 -31.05 6.40
N ASN A 516 -1.80 -29.80 6.17
CA ASN A 516 -2.05 -28.67 7.05
C ASN A 516 -3.16 -27.81 6.41
N ASP A 517 -4.42 -28.22 6.57
CA ASP A 517 -5.60 -27.61 5.92
C ASP A 517 -5.93 -26.20 6.46
N HIS A 518 -5.02 -25.26 6.26
CA HIS A 518 -5.24 -23.85 6.51
C HIS A 518 -6.11 -23.29 5.38
N LYS A 519 -7.38 -23.04 5.70
CA LYS A 519 -8.44 -22.90 4.71
C LYS A 519 -8.26 -21.73 3.73
N TYR A 520 -7.50 -20.70 4.11
CA TYR A 520 -7.21 -19.50 3.30
C TYR A 520 -5.78 -19.42 2.72
N SER A 521 -4.86 -20.34 3.07
CA SER A 521 -3.44 -20.20 2.73
C SER A 521 -2.89 -21.24 1.76
N ASP A 522 -3.27 -22.52 1.85
CA ASP A 522 -2.62 -23.57 1.05
C ASP A 522 -3.55 -24.20 0.01
N VAL A 523 -3.09 -24.16 -1.23
CA VAL A 523 -3.73 -24.85 -2.37
C VAL A 523 -2.64 -25.51 -3.21
N GLY A 524 -2.43 -26.82 -3.02
CA GLY A 524 -1.46 -27.58 -3.81
C GLY A 524 -1.90 -27.70 -5.28
N SER A 525 -3.18 -27.98 -5.51
CA SER A 525 -3.81 -27.94 -6.83
C SER A 525 -5.31 -27.63 -6.69
N GLY A 526 -5.92 -27.06 -7.73
CA GLY A 526 -7.33 -26.70 -7.69
C GLY A 526 -7.94 -26.68 -9.10
N ARG A 527 -9.14 -27.22 -9.25
CA ARG A 527 -9.88 -27.22 -10.51
C ARG A 527 -11.08 -26.31 -10.40
N LEU A 528 -11.32 -25.52 -11.45
CA LEU A 528 -12.47 -24.65 -11.57
C LEU A 528 -13.29 -25.07 -12.79
N GLN A 529 -14.56 -25.36 -12.57
CA GLN A 529 -15.51 -25.73 -13.61
C GLN A 529 -16.41 -24.54 -13.95
N LEU A 530 -16.36 -24.12 -15.21
CA LEU A 530 -17.15 -23.01 -15.75
C LEU A 530 -17.93 -23.48 -16.98
N ASN A 531 -19.17 -23.04 -17.11
CA ASN A 531 -19.95 -23.21 -18.32
C ASN A 531 -19.95 -21.90 -19.11
N GLY A 532 -19.59 -21.94 -20.38
CA GLY A 532 -19.52 -20.74 -21.22
C GLY A 532 -19.05 -21.04 -22.64
N ARG A 533 -18.98 -20.00 -23.47
CA ARG A 533 -18.55 -20.14 -24.88
C ARG A 533 -17.03 -20.27 -24.93
N LEU A 534 -16.55 -21.33 -25.60
CA LEU A 534 -15.13 -21.61 -25.81
C LEU A 534 -14.86 -21.77 -27.30
N LYS A 535 -13.91 -21.02 -27.86
CA LYS A 535 -13.54 -21.10 -29.27
C LYS A 535 -12.03 -21.20 -29.46
N GLU A 536 -11.59 -22.04 -30.40
CA GLU A 536 -10.19 -22.15 -30.78
C GLU A 536 -9.75 -20.92 -31.60
N ALA A 537 -8.52 -20.46 -31.36
CA ALA A 537 -7.89 -19.35 -32.07
C ALA A 537 -6.38 -19.60 -32.27
N HIS A 538 -5.77 -18.89 -33.21
CA HIS A 538 -4.37 -19.03 -33.57
C HIS A 538 -3.56 -17.77 -33.29
N TRP A 539 -2.47 -17.89 -32.53
CA TRP A 539 -1.53 -16.82 -32.21
C TRP A 539 -0.32 -16.86 -33.15
N ASP A 540 -0.11 -15.78 -33.92
CA ASP A 540 0.93 -15.69 -34.96
C ASP A 540 2.19 -14.91 -34.53
N SER A 541 2.39 -14.75 -33.21
CA SER A 541 3.40 -13.92 -32.51
C SER A 541 3.06 -12.45 -32.29
N LEU A 542 2.16 -11.85 -33.10
CA LEU A 542 1.78 -10.44 -32.97
C LEU A 542 0.27 -10.24 -32.82
N SER A 543 -0.53 -11.19 -33.27
CA SER A 543 -1.99 -11.05 -33.36
C SER A 543 -2.69 -12.40 -33.24
N LEU A 544 -3.94 -12.35 -32.77
CA LEU A 544 -4.79 -13.53 -32.68
C LEU A 544 -5.68 -13.62 -33.93
N ARG A 545 -5.79 -14.82 -34.51
CA ARG A 545 -6.55 -15.10 -35.73
C ARG A 545 -7.56 -16.21 -35.50
N ARG A 546 -8.61 -16.24 -36.33
CA ARG A 546 -9.63 -17.30 -36.29
C ARG A 546 -9.09 -18.69 -36.64
N SER A 547 -8.09 -18.76 -37.51
CA SER A 547 -7.50 -20.01 -38.02
C SER A 547 -6.13 -19.74 -38.62
N ILE A 548 -5.30 -20.79 -38.77
CA ILE A 548 -4.03 -20.76 -39.52
C ILE A 548 -4.24 -20.28 -40.97
N SER A 549 -5.38 -20.62 -41.57
CA SER A 549 -5.71 -20.28 -42.96
C SER A 549 -6.43 -18.94 -43.12
N ASN A 550 -6.87 -18.30 -42.03
CA ASN A 550 -7.62 -17.04 -42.09
C ASN A 550 -6.68 -15.83 -41.91
N VAL A 551 -6.89 -14.79 -42.73
CA VAL A 551 -6.15 -13.52 -42.67
C VAL A 551 -6.79 -12.56 -41.64
N ASP A 552 -8.03 -12.82 -41.22
CA ASP A 552 -8.77 -11.98 -40.27
C ASP A 552 -8.12 -12.01 -38.89
N VAL A 553 -7.52 -10.87 -38.53
CA VAL A 553 -7.02 -10.60 -37.18
C VAL A 553 -8.20 -10.24 -36.28
N LEU A 554 -8.33 -10.96 -35.17
CA LEU A 554 -9.31 -10.64 -34.14
C LEU A 554 -8.89 -9.32 -33.47
N PRO A 555 -9.82 -8.36 -33.29
CA PRO A 555 -9.53 -7.06 -32.70
C PRO A 555 -9.44 -7.13 -31.17
N LEU A 556 -8.55 -8.00 -30.69
CA LEU A 556 -8.35 -8.31 -29.28
C LEU A 556 -7.02 -7.73 -28.81
N ARG A 557 -7.02 -7.17 -27.61
CA ARG A 557 -5.78 -7.01 -26.84
C ARG A 557 -5.64 -8.20 -25.92
N ILE A 558 -4.45 -8.82 -25.93
CA ILE A 558 -4.12 -9.97 -25.07
C ILE A 558 -3.08 -9.55 -24.06
N TYR A 559 -3.34 -9.90 -22.80
CA TYR A 559 -2.41 -9.77 -21.69
C TYR A 559 -2.01 -11.18 -21.26
N TRP A 560 -0.74 -11.53 -21.47
CA TRP A 560 -0.22 -12.84 -21.11
C TRP A 560 0.15 -12.91 -19.62
N ASP A 561 -0.15 -14.01 -18.96
CA ASP A 561 0.11 -14.16 -17.53
C ASP A 561 1.62 -14.25 -17.23
N VAL A 562 2.43 -14.90 -18.10
CA VAL A 562 3.89 -15.06 -17.95
C VAL A 562 4.66 -14.26 -19.01
N SER A 563 5.87 -13.80 -18.68
CA SER A 563 6.69 -13.01 -19.62
C SER A 563 7.08 -13.85 -20.84
N GLY A 564 6.94 -13.27 -22.04
CA GLY A 564 7.23 -13.97 -23.31
C GLY A 564 6.04 -14.71 -23.94
N GLY A 565 4.85 -14.66 -23.32
CA GLY A 565 3.63 -15.24 -23.87
C GLY A 565 3.64 -16.76 -23.88
N VAL A 566 2.99 -17.35 -24.89
CA VAL A 566 2.84 -18.81 -25.02
C VAL A 566 3.59 -19.29 -26.27
N SER A 567 4.32 -20.40 -26.15
CA SER A 567 5.01 -21.04 -27.28
C SER A 567 4.08 -21.77 -28.25
N SER A 568 2.90 -22.17 -27.76
CA SER A 568 1.82 -22.73 -28.58
C SER A 568 1.25 -21.67 -29.51
N ARG A 569 1.12 -22.02 -30.79
CA ARG A 569 0.39 -21.20 -31.76
C ARG A 569 -1.12 -21.37 -31.66
N THR A 570 -1.62 -22.42 -31.02
CA THR A 570 -3.06 -22.62 -30.80
C THR A 570 -3.43 -22.32 -29.36
N VAL A 571 -4.44 -21.48 -29.19
CA VAL A 571 -5.02 -21.09 -27.89
C VAL A 571 -6.55 -21.18 -27.97
N TRP A 572 -7.23 -21.15 -26.83
CA TRP A 572 -8.68 -21.14 -26.76
C TRP A 572 -9.15 -19.89 -26.03
N CYS A 573 -10.08 -19.16 -26.64
CA CYS A 573 -10.73 -18.00 -26.03
C CYS A 573 -11.99 -18.47 -25.32
N PHE A 574 -12.05 -18.25 -24.00
CA PHE A 574 -13.23 -18.50 -23.18
C PHE A 574 -13.86 -17.17 -22.79
N GLU A 575 -15.09 -16.93 -23.24
CA GLU A 575 -15.78 -15.67 -23.01
C GLU A 575 -16.42 -15.63 -21.61
N ILE A 576 -16.07 -14.61 -20.84
CA ILE A 576 -16.65 -14.36 -19.50
C ILE A 576 -17.73 -13.28 -19.60
N ILE A 577 -17.47 -12.22 -20.35
CA ILE A 577 -18.41 -11.11 -20.61
C ILE A 577 -18.54 -10.96 -22.12
N GLY A 578 -19.77 -10.95 -22.63
CA GLY A 578 -20.09 -10.94 -24.07
C GLY A 578 -21.08 -9.87 -24.52
N SER A 579 -21.23 -8.79 -23.75
CA SER A 579 -22.27 -7.77 -23.95
C SER A 579 -21.81 -6.61 -24.85
N TYR A 580 -21.50 -5.44 -24.28
CA TYR A 580 -20.98 -4.25 -24.98
C TYR A 580 -19.45 -4.30 -25.13
N ILE A 581 -18.81 -5.00 -24.21
CA ILE A 581 -17.39 -5.34 -24.20
C ILE A 581 -17.26 -6.86 -24.23
N SER A 582 -16.24 -7.37 -24.91
CA SER A 582 -15.91 -8.80 -24.89
C SER A 582 -14.66 -9.03 -24.08
N LEU A 583 -14.82 -9.60 -22.89
CA LEU A 583 -13.73 -9.93 -21.97
C LEU A 583 -13.70 -11.43 -21.70
N GLY A 584 -12.50 -11.98 -21.53
CA GLY A 584 -12.39 -13.40 -21.22
C GLY A 584 -10.98 -13.90 -21.01
N LEU A 585 -10.89 -15.22 -20.94
CA LEU A 585 -9.65 -15.94 -20.65
C LEU A 585 -9.04 -16.47 -21.94
N VAL A 586 -7.71 -16.41 -22.01
CA VAL A 586 -6.93 -17.15 -22.99
C VAL A 586 -6.43 -18.42 -22.32
N LEU A 587 -6.79 -19.56 -22.90
CA LEU A 587 -6.54 -20.88 -22.36
C LEU A 587 -5.64 -21.70 -23.29
N ARG A 588 -4.88 -22.63 -22.71
CA ARG A 588 -4.14 -23.67 -23.41
C ARG A 588 -4.69 -25.04 -23.01
N ARG A 589 -5.02 -25.87 -23.99
CA ARG A 589 -5.46 -27.24 -23.73
C ARG A 589 -4.29 -28.11 -23.25
N GLU A 590 -4.49 -28.82 -22.15
CA GLU A 590 -3.56 -29.83 -21.63
C GLU A 590 -4.15 -31.22 -21.92
N LYS A 591 -3.38 -32.09 -22.58
CA LYS A 591 -3.87 -33.32 -23.25
C LYS A 591 -4.88 -34.15 -22.43
N GLN A 592 -4.68 -34.29 -21.12
CA GLN A 592 -5.50 -35.13 -20.23
C GLN A 592 -6.04 -34.40 -18.99
N LYS A 593 -5.83 -33.08 -18.88
CA LYS A 593 -6.13 -32.27 -17.68
C LYS A 593 -6.84 -30.98 -18.04
N GLY A 594 -7.87 -31.04 -18.89
CA GLY A 594 -8.65 -29.86 -19.28
C GLY A 594 -7.82 -28.70 -19.84
N TYR A 595 -8.03 -27.50 -19.30
CA TYR A 595 -7.40 -26.26 -19.77
C TYR A 595 -6.53 -25.63 -18.68
N LYS A 596 -5.46 -24.96 -19.11
CA LYS A 596 -4.65 -24.07 -18.27
C LYS A 596 -4.85 -22.63 -18.74
N ARG A 597 -5.12 -21.71 -17.81
CA ARG A 597 -5.12 -20.28 -18.11
C ARG A 597 -3.70 -19.82 -18.44
N VAL A 598 -3.59 -19.00 -19.48
CA VAL A 598 -2.32 -18.44 -19.96
C VAL A 598 -2.38 -16.94 -20.21
N GLY A 599 -3.57 -16.34 -20.17
CA GLY A 599 -3.75 -14.91 -20.30
C GLY A 599 -5.21 -14.49 -20.22
N TYR A 600 -5.41 -13.21 -20.50
CA TYR A 600 -6.67 -12.50 -20.52
C TYR A 600 -6.80 -11.75 -21.84
N PHE A 601 -8.01 -11.62 -22.38
CA PHE A 601 -8.28 -10.79 -23.54
C PHE A 601 -9.36 -9.74 -23.24
N GLU A 602 -9.24 -8.58 -23.89
CA GLU A 602 -10.24 -7.53 -23.88
C GLU A 602 -10.49 -6.95 -25.27
N CYS A 603 -11.73 -6.52 -25.49
CA CYS A 603 -12.19 -5.79 -26.65
C CYS A 603 -13.25 -4.77 -26.21
N SER A 604 -12.97 -3.48 -26.47
CA SER A 604 -13.75 -2.35 -25.95
C SER A 604 -14.34 -1.42 -27.02
N MET A 605 -14.08 -1.68 -28.30
CA MET A 605 -14.59 -0.85 -29.41
C MET A 605 -15.84 -1.49 -30.03
N GLU A 606 -16.91 -0.73 -30.23
CA GLU A 606 -18.23 -1.24 -30.69
C GLU A 606 -18.17 -2.09 -31.98
N GLU A 607 -17.46 -1.61 -33.01
CA GLU A 607 -17.24 -2.35 -34.27
C GLU A 607 -16.44 -3.65 -34.04
N SER A 608 -15.54 -3.64 -33.06
CA SER A 608 -14.72 -4.81 -32.69
C SER A 608 -15.50 -5.81 -31.84
N THR A 609 -16.46 -5.35 -31.03
CA THR A 609 -17.38 -6.21 -30.27
C THR A 609 -18.30 -7.00 -31.21
N LEU A 610 -18.75 -6.40 -32.33
CA LEU A 610 -19.51 -7.14 -33.36
C LEU A 610 -18.70 -8.28 -33.99
N ALA A 611 -17.40 -8.04 -34.26
CA ALA A 611 -16.51 -9.09 -34.76
C ALA A 611 -16.29 -10.22 -33.74
N MET A 612 -16.28 -9.89 -32.44
CA MET A 612 -16.21 -10.86 -31.35
C MET A 612 -17.51 -11.63 -31.14
N LYS A 613 -18.66 -10.97 -31.25
CA LYS A 613 -19.96 -11.64 -31.29
C LYS A 613 -19.98 -12.66 -32.43
N SER A 614 -19.65 -12.23 -33.66
CA SER A 614 -19.52 -13.13 -34.82
C SER A 614 -18.54 -14.29 -34.61
N PHE A 615 -17.48 -14.09 -33.83
CA PHE A 615 -16.51 -15.15 -33.55
C PHE A 615 -17.08 -16.25 -32.64
N PHE A 616 -17.98 -15.88 -31.72
CA PHE A 616 -18.67 -16.79 -30.81
C PHE A 616 -20.09 -17.17 -31.26
N ASP A 617 -20.67 -16.47 -32.24
CA ASP A 617 -21.93 -16.81 -32.88
C ASP A 617 -21.79 -18.24 -33.45
N GLU A 618 -22.75 -19.11 -33.14
CA GLU A 618 -22.72 -20.58 -33.37
C GLU A 618 -21.93 -21.43 -32.35
N THR A 619 -21.31 -20.83 -31.34
CA THR A 619 -20.62 -21.60 -30.29
C THR A 619 -21.54 -21.85 -29.10
N GLU A 620 -22.02 -23.09 -28.96
CA GLU A 620 -22.81 -23.48 -27.80
C GLU A 620 -21.98 -23.43 -26.51
N PRO A 621 -22.55 -22.97 -25.38
CA PRO A 621 -21.90 -23.02 -24.09
C PRO A 621 -21.56 -24.47 -23.69
N GLN A 622 -20.34 -24.68 -23.26
CA GLN A 622 -19.87 -25.98 -22.77
C GLN A 622 -19.21 -25.84 -21.41
N THR A 623 -19.28 -26.91 -20.60
CA THR A 623 -18.59 -26.95 -19.32
C THR A 623 -17.13 -27.32 -19.54
N ILE A 624 -16.24 -26.45 -19.11
CA ILE A 624 -14.79 -26.63 -19.17
C ILE A 624 -14.23 -26.72 -17.76
N GLU A 625 -13.06 -27.35 -17.65
CA GLU A 625 -12.32 -27.42 -16.40
C GLU A 625 -10.96 -26.74 -16.57
N ILE A 626 -10.68 -25.77 -15.69
CA ILE A 626 -9.42 -25.01 -15.65
C ILE A 626 -8.63 -25.46 -14.42
N TYR A 627 -7.34 -25.76 -14.61
CA TYR A 627 -6.46 -26.35 -13.59
C TYR A 627 -5.46 -25.36 -12.99
#